data_AF-A0A3N5I579-F1
#
_entry.id   AF-A0A3N5I579-F1
#
_cell.length_a   1.000
_cell.length_b   1.000
_cell.length_c   1.000
_cell.angle_alpha   90.00
_cell.angle_beta   90.00
_cell.angle_gamma   90.00
#
_symmetry.space_group_name_H-M   'P 1'
#
loop_
_entity.id
_entity.type
_entity.pdbx_description
1 polymer ?
#
loop_
_entity_poly.entity_id
_entity_poly.type
_entity_poly.pdbx_seq_one_letter_code
_entity_poly.pdbx_strand_id
1 'polypeptide(L)'
;GPTLPAFTPAEVDYLSETLTRAFAQAQPSEVVVFGLTNPKTQEMTEVTTGGWYVKGAQLHLILGNYREAFTMSSIRELLWQDPLHMIAGALYEFVPGPHQRLLGEDNGFGTFLIPEAPQLALDYQELSLGAPPVDSGHDKGLPLSVYQDFSLEGKLQRLKQIRDNGLITDDEYATKKKALLDDF
;
A
#
# COMPACT_ATOMS: atom_id res chain seq x y z
N GLY A 1 -14.20 7.29 3.03
CA GLY A 1 -13.94 8.28 4.09
C GLY A 1 -13.27 9.51 3.48
N PRO A 2 -12.87 10.52 4.27
CA PRO A 2 -12.08 11.65 3.75
C PRO A 2 -10.72 11.17 3.25
N THR A 3 -10.24 11.75 2.15
CA THR A 3 -8.88 11.51 1.64
C THR A 3 -7.88 12.25 2.50
N LEU A 4 -6.84 11.55 2.95
CA LEU A 4 -5.75 12.14 3.74
C LEU A 4 -4.45 12.11 2.93
N PRO A 5 -3.59 13.14 3.04
CA PRO A 5 -2.25 13.07 2.49
C PRO A 5 -1.51 11.83 3.02
N ALA A 6 -0.87 11.07 2.14
CA ALA A 6 -0.13 9.87 2.54
C ALA A 6 1.03 10.22 3.48
N PHE A 7 1.74 11.31 3.18
CA PHE A 7 2.88 11.78 3.95
C PHE A 7 2.61 13.15 4.57
N THR A 8 3.12 13.35 5.76
CA THR A 8 3.19 14.66 6.42
C THR A 8 4.25 15.53 5.74
N PRO A 9 4.21 16.87 5.88
CA PRO A 9 5.22 17.75 5.29
C PRO A 9 6.66 17.39 5.69
N ALA A 10 6.89 17.05 6.97
CA ALA A 10 8.21 16.65 7.44
C ALA A 10 8.70 15.32 6.83
N GLU A 11 7.79 14.36 6.63
CA GLU A 11 8.11 13.11 5.92
C GLU A 11 8.44 13.39 4.46
N VAL A 12 7.73 14.31 3.80
CA VAL A 12 8.00 14.72 2.41
C VAL A 12 9.37 15.38 2.30
N ASP A 13 9.73 16.30 3.20
CA ASP A 13 11.04 16.96 3.18
C ASP A 13 12.18 15.94 3.33
N TYR A 14 12.05 15.04 4.31
CA TYR A 14 13.02 13.97 4.55
C TYR A 14 13.14 13.01 3.36
N LEU A 15 12.01 12.53 2.82
CA LEU A 15 11.99 11.63 1.68
C LEU A 15 12.57 12.32 0.44
N SER A 16 12.25 13.58 0.18
CA SER A 16 12.74 14.30 -1.00
C SER A 16 14.27 14.40 -1.01
N GLU A 17 14.88 14.73 0.13
CA GLU A 17 16.34 14.81 0.27
C GLU A 17 17.01 13.44 0.14
N THR A 18 16.43 12.41 0.76
CA THR A 18 17.01 11.06 0.78
C THR A 18 16.83 10.34 -0.55
N LEU A 19 15.65 10.43 -1.17
CA LEU A 19 15.36 9.85 -2.47
C LEU A 19 16.23 10.45 -3.56
N THR A 20 16.47 11.77 -3.56
CA THR A 20 17.36 12.41 -4.53
C THR A 20 18.76 11.80 -4.49
N ARG A 21 19.32 11.60 -3.29
CA ARG A 21 20.64 10.98 -3.09
C ARG A 21 20.66 9.50 -3.46
N ALA A 22 19.58 8.79 -3.18
CA ALA A 22 19.47 7.37 -3.50
C ALA A 22 19.35 7.15 -5.01
N PHE A 23 18.51 7.92 -5.70
CA PHE A 23 18.39 7.85 -7.16
C PHE A 23 19.65 8.31 -7.91
N ALA A 24 20.45 9.20 -7.32
CA ALA A 24 21.76 9.56 -7.89
C ALA A 24 22.75 8.38 -7.91
N GLN A 25 22.54 7.37 -7.08
CA GLN A 25 23.39 6.18 -6.96
C GLN A 25 22.76 4.93 -7.59
N ALA A 26 21.42 4.89 -7.67
CA ALA A 26 20.68 3.77 -8.20
C ALA A 26 20.77 3.67 -9.72
N GLN A 27 20.80 2.44 -10.23
CA GLN A 27 20.65 2.15 -11.65
C GLN A 27 19.17 2.19 -12.06
N PRO A 28 18.85 2.42 -13.35
CA PRO A 28 17.47 2.45 -13.82
C PRO A 28 16.65 1.18 -13.56
N SER A 29 17.31 0.03 -13.36
CA SER A 29 16.67 -1.25 -13.04
C SER A 29 16.49 -1.50 -11.54
N GLU A 30 16.99 -0.61 -10.68
CA GLU A 30 16.98 -0.79 -9.24
C GLU A 30 15.77 -0.09 -8.59
N VAL A 31 15.34 -0.65 -7.47
CA VAL A 31 14.28 -0.08 -6.63
C VAL A 31 14.94 0.61 -5.44
N VAL A 32 14.65 1.89 -5.25
CA VAL A 32 15.03 2.66 -4.06
C VAL A 32 14.00 2.39 -2.97
N VAL A 33 14.36 1.60 -1.97
CA VAL A 33 13.50 1.29 -0.83
C VAL A 33 13.61 2.35 0.27
N PHE A 34 12.54 2.51 1.04
CA PHE A 34 12.50 3.41 2.20
C PHE A 34 11.71 2.80 3.36
N GLY A 35 12.04 3.28 4.56
CA GLY A 35 11.32 2.97 5.79
C GLY A 35 11.23 4.20 6.67
N LEU A 36 10.04 4.47 7.19
CA LEU A 36 9.75 5.51 8.16
C LEU A 36 9.20 4.85 9.43
N THR A 37 9.68 5.29 10.58
CA THR A 37 9.16 4.87 11.89
C THR A 37 8.70 6.08 12.68
N ASN A 38 7.52 5.96 13.27
CA ASN A 38 6.98 6.92 14.21
C ASN A 38 6.60 6.20 15.52
N PRO A 39 7.38 6.35 16.60
CA PRO A 39 7.06 5.74 17.88
C PRO A 39 5.76 6.36 18.44
N LYS A 40 4.72 5.54 18.63
CA LYS A 40 3.45 5.99 19.24
C LYS A 40 3.49 5.84 20.75
N THR A 41 4.07 4.74 21.23
CA THR A 41 4.32 4.45 22.64
C THR A 41 5.68 3.76 22.79
N GLN A 42 6.08 3.45 24.02
CA GLN A 42 7.31 2.71 24.29
C GLN A 42 7.32 1.29 23.66
N GLU A 43 6.14 0.69 23.49
CA GLU A 43 5.99 -0.66 22.96
C GLU A 43 5.49 -0.68 21.51
N MET A 44 4.93 0.41 21.00
CA MET A 44 4.26 0.43 19.69
C MET A 44 4.89 1.46 18.76
N THR A 45 5.36 0.99 17.60
CA THR A 45 5.94 1.82 16.55
C THR A 45 5.09 1.73 15.30
N GLU A 46 4.63 2.88 14.80
CA GLU A 46 4.04 2.98 13.47
C GLU A 46 5.16 2.92 12.43
N VAL A 47 5.01 2.06 11.43
CA VAL A 47 5.99 1.82 10.39
C VAL A 47 5.32 2.03 9.03
N THR A 48 6.01 2.77 8.17
CA THR A 48 5.66 2.90 6.75
C THR A 48 6.86 2.48 5.93
N THR A 49 6.70 1.47 5.08
CA THR A 49 7.77 1.00 4.18
C THR A 49 7.28 0.90 2.75
N GLY A 50 8.20 1.10 1.82
CA GLY A 50 7.89 1.09 0.41
C GLY A 50 9.11 1.20 -0.46
N GLY A 51 8.86 1.41 -1.74
CA GLY A 51 9.91 1.54 -2.74
C GLY A 51 9.50 2.48 -3.86
N TRP A 52 10.53 3.06 -4.48
CA TRP A 52 10.42 3.92 -5.64
C TRP A 52 11.25 3.34 -6.76
N TYR A 53 10.72 3.34 -7.97
CA TYR A 53 11.47 2.94 -9.15
C TYR A 53 11.01 3.72 -10.38
N VAL A 54 11.88 3.83 -11.38
CA VAL A 54 11.56 4.52 -12.64
C VAL A 54 11.32 3.49 -13.72
N LYS A 55 10.21 3.65 -14.46
CA LYS A 55 9.93 2.83 -15.64
C LYS A 55 9.50 3.74 -16.78
N GLY A 56 10.31 3.79 -17.83
CA GLY A 56 10.10 4.73 -18.93
C GLY A 56 10.17 6.17 -18.44
N ALA A 57 9.08 6.92 -18.62
CA ALA A 57 8.95 8.32 -18.21
C ALA A 57 8.15 8.50 -16.90
N GLN A 58 7.89 7.40 -16.17
CA GLN A 58 7.06 7.39 -14.99
C GLN A 58 7.87 7.02 -13.75
N LEU A 59 7.58 7.71 -12.64
CA LEU A 59 8.05 7.34 -11.31
C LEU A 59 6.97 6.51 -10.64
N HIS A 60 7.33 5.35 -10.12
CA HIS A 60 6.40 4.44 -9.46
C HIS A 60 6.66 4.44 -7.96
N LEU A 61 5.58 4.46 -7.17
CA LEU A 61 5.58 4.24 -5.73
C LEU A 61 4.94 2.88 -5.44
N ILE A 62 5.61 2.09 -4.63
CA ILE A 62 5.07 0.90 -3.98
C ILE A 62 4.96 1.22 -2.49
N LEU A 63 3.78 1.07 -1.90
CA LEU A 63 3.63 1.05 -0.45
C LEU A 63 3.37 -0.38 -0.02
N GLY A 64 4.29 -0.95 0.76
CA GLY A 64 4.14 -2.31 1.32
C GLY A 64 3.41 -2.29 2.66
N ASN A 65 3.81 -1.39 3.57
CA ASN A 65 3.13 -1.18 4.84
C ASN A 65 2.93 0.32 5.00
N TYR A 66 1.72 0.75 5.36
CA TYR A 66 1.40 2.17 5.50
C TYR A 66 0.77 2.44 6.86
N ARG A 67 1.49 3.19 7.69
CA ARG A 67 1.09 3.55 9.06
C ARG A 67 0.63 2.34 9.88
N GLU A 68 1.29 1.20 9.68
CA GLU A 68 0.99 -0.01 10.43
C GLU A 68 1.74 -0.01 11.76
N ALA A 69 1.02 -0.32 12.83
CA ALA A 69 1.59 -0.31 14.17
C ALA A 69 2.04 -1.71 14.58
N PHE A 70 3.32 -1.83 14.94
CA PHE A 70 3.92 -3.07 15.39
C PHE A 70 4.42 -2.96 16.82
N THR A 71 4.15 -3.99 17.62
CA THR A 71 4.70 -4.15 18.97
C THR A 71 5.91 -5.06 19.04
N MET A 72 6.04 -5.98 18.07
CA MET A 72 7.11 -6.97 18.02
C MET A 72 8.36 -6.41 17.35
N SER A 73 9.50 -6.47 18.03
CA SER A 73 10.80 -6.06 17.46
C SER A 73 11.21 -6.88 16.24
N SER A 74 10.91 -8.18 16.24
CA SER A 74 11.24 -9.08 15.13
C SER A 74 10.56 -8.66 13.81
N ILE A 75 9.34 -8.12 13.88
CA ILE A 75 8.64 -7.62 12.69
C ILE A 75 9.31 -6.34 12.18
N ARG A 76 9.76 -5.46 13.09
CA ARG A 76 10.51 -4.25 12.70
C ARG A 76 11.84 -4.60 12.03
N GLU A 77 12.56 -5.60 12.55
CA GLU A 77 13.79 -6.10 11.95
C GLU A 77 13.55 -6.70 10.56
N LEU A 78 12.50 -7.51 10.41
CA LEU A 78 12.10 -8.06 9.10
C LEU A 78 11.84 -6.94 8.08
N LEU A 79 11.06 -5.93 8.44
CA LEU A 79 10.75 -4.80 7.57
C LEU A 79 11.98 -3.94 7.22
N TRP A 80 13.03 -3.98 8.04
CA TRP A 80 14.30 -3.33 7.71
C TRP A 80 15.13 -4.13 6.70
N GLN A 81 14.98 -5.46 6.68
CA GLN A 81 15.66 -6.34 5.73
C GLN A 81 14.90 -6.48 4.41
N ASP A 82 13.57 -6.51 4.48
CA ASP A 82 12.66 -6.62 3.34
C ASP A 82 11.55 -5.56 3.43
N PRO A 83 11.82 -4.29 3.05
CA PRO A 83 10.86 -3.18 3.20
C PRO A 83 9.59 -3.33 2.36
N LEU A 84 9.61 -4.19 1.33
CA LEU A 84 8.44 -4.43 0.48
C LEU A 84 7.60 -5.61 0.97
N HIS A 85 8.05 -6.31 2.02
CA HIS A 85 7.27 -7.37 2.64
C HIS A 85 6.02 -6.79 3.31
N MET A 86 4.84 -7.27 2.91
CA MET A 86 3.58 -6.84 3.51
C MET A 86 3.19 -7.74 4.68
N ILE A 87 2.93 -7.14 5.85
CA ILE A 87 2.54 -7.89 7.05
C ILE A 87 1.03 -8.09 7.13
N ALA A 88 0.25 -7.02 7.00
CA ALA A 88 -1.22 -7.07 7.12
C ALA A 88 -1.95 -6.98 5.76
N GLY A 89 -1.22 -6.80 4.66
CA GLY A 89 -1.77 -6.46 3.35
C GLY A 89 -2.30 -5.02 3.33
N ALA A 90 -2.75 -4.56 2.15
CA ALA A 90 -3.21 -3.17 2.00
C ALA A 90 -4.58 -2.94 2.65
N LEU A 91 -4.59 -2.32 3.83
CA LEU A 91 -5.79 -1.81 4.51
C LEU A 91 -6.12 -0.35 4.14
N TYR A 92 -5.44 0.18 3.12
CA TYR A 92 -5.57 1.54 2.60
C TYR A 92 -5.81 1.48 1.09
N GLU A 93 -6.41 2.56 0.57
CA GLU A 93 -6.63 2.75 -0.86
C GLU A 93 -5.94 4.05 -1.27
N PHE A 94 -5.22 4.00 -2.39
CA PHE A 94 -4.70 5.18 -3.03
C PHE A 94 -5.81 5.91 -3.76
N VAL A 95 -5.95 7.20 -3.49
CA VAL A 95 -6.77 8.09 -4.32
C VAL A 95 -5.81 8.90 -5.19
N PRO A 96 -5.69 8.57 -6.51
CA PRO A 96 -4.76 9.25 -7.38
C PRO A 96 -5.17 10.72 -7.55
N GLY A 97 -4.18 11.61 -7.41
CA GLY A 97 -4.31 13.00 -7.75
C GLY A 97 -4.01 13.29 -9.23
N PRO A 98 -3.90 14.58 -9.60
CA PRO A 98 -3.39 15.01 -10.90
C PRO A 98 -2.09 14.31 -11.27
N HIS A 99 -1.96 13.81 -12.51
CA HIS A 99 -0.77 13.12 -13.03
C HIS A 99 -0.40 11.84 -12.28
N GLN A 100 -1.34 11.25 -11.54
CA GLN A 100 -1.17 9.98 -10.86
C GLN A 100 -2.12 8.94 -11.42
N ARG A 101 -1.67 7.69 -11.49
CA ARG A 101 -2.51 6.55 -11.86
C ARG A 101 -2.28 5.39 -10.90
N LEU A 102 -3.38 4.80 -10.44
CA LEU A 102 -3.33 3.55 -9.71
C LEU A 102 -2.96 2.42 -10.68
N LEU A 103 -2.10 1.51 -10.25
CA LEU A 103 -1.78 0.29 -10.99
C LEU A 103 -2.34 -0.91 -10.22
N GLY A 104 -3.28 -1.61 -10.87
CA GLY A 104 -4.04 -2.77 -10.37
C GLY A 104 -5.53 -2.57 -10.66
N GLU A 105 -6.30 -3.46 -11.29
CA GLU A 105 -6.07 -4.77 -11.92
C GLU A 105 -6.50 -4.66 -13.39
N ASP A 106 -5.59 -4.93 -14.33
CA ASP A 106 -5.99 -5.44 -15.64
C ASP A 106 -5.20 -6.71 -15.87
N ASN A 107 -5.76 -7.83 -15.40
CA ASN A 107 -5.39 -9.18 -15.79
C ASN A 107 -6.57 -10.10 -15.49
N GLY A 108 -7.56 -10.06 -16.39
CA GLY A 108 -8.41 -11.22 -16.58
C GLY A 108 -7.50 -12.45 -16.77
N PHE A 109 -7.69 -13.44 -15.90
CA PHE A 109 -6.93 -14.69 -15.78
C PHE A 109 -5.55 -14.60 -15.09
N GLY A 110 -5.50 -14.95 -13.79
CA GLY A 110 -4.56 -16.01 -13.39
C GLY A 110 -3.51 -15.81 -12.28
N THR A 111 -3.49 -14.72 -11.49
CA THR A 111 -2.52 -14.61 -10.37
C THR A 111 -3.20 -14.61 -9.00
N PHE A 112 -3.85 -15.73 -8.68
CA PHE A 112 -4.19 -16.07 -7.29
C PHE A 112 -2.87 -16.39 -6.56
N LEU A 113 -2.55 -15.67 -5.47
CA LEU A 113 -1.86 -16.14 -4.23
C LEU A 113 -0.92 -15.14 -3.53
N ILE A 114 -0.71 -13.91 -4.00
CA ILE A 114 0.03 -12.89 -3.22
C ILE A 114 -0.72 -11.56 -3.36
N PRO A 115 -1.16 -10.90 -2.27
CA PRO A 115 -1.61 -9.52 -2.38
C PRO A 115 -0.41 -8.71 -2.90
N GLU A 116 -0.52 -8.09 -4.06
CA GLU A 116 0.52 -7.19 -4.54
C GLU A 116 0.40 -5.87 -3.78
N ALA A 117 1.53 -5.32 -3.36
CA ALA A 117 1.57 -4.00 -2.72
C ALA A 117 0.98 -2.97 -3.68
N PRO A 118 0.00 -2.14 -3.24
CA PRO A 118 -0.60 -1.14 -4.11
C PRO A 118 0.46 -0.25 -4.73
N GLN A 119 0.33 0.01 -6.03
CA GLN A 119 1.30 0.80 -6.78
C GLN A 119 0.64 2.04 -7.38
N LEU A 120 1.38 3.14 -7.35
CA LEU A 120 0.98 4.42 -7.93
C LEU A 120 2.03 4.87 -8.94
N ALA A 121 1.63 5.10 -10.18
CA ALA A 121 2.47 5.75 -11.18
C ALA A 121 2.27 7.26 -11.13
N LEU A 122 3.38 8.00 -11.25
CA LEU A 122 3.44 9.45 -11.32
C LEU A 122 4.08 9.87 -12.64
N ASP A 123 3.35 10.66 -13.42
CA ASP A 123 3.83 11.28 -14.66
C ASP A 123 4.67 12.53 -14.32
N TYR A 124 5.87 12.32 -13.75
CA TYR A 124 6.71 13.39 -13.19
C TYR A 124 7.21 14.40 -14.23
N GLN A 125 7.33 13.99 -15.50
CA GLN A 125 7.74 14.87 -16.58
C GLN A 125 6.63 15.89 -16.90
N GLU A 126 5.37 15.48 -16.88
CA GLU A 126 4.23 16.38 -17.08
C GLU A 126 4.11 17.40 -15.94
N LEU A 127 4.35 16.95 -14.69
CA LEU A 127 4.44 17.81 -13.53
C LEU A 127 5.56 18.84 -13.66
N SER A 128 6.74 18.42 -14.15
CA SER A 128 7.90 19.31 -14.35
C SER A 128 7.65 20.34 -15.46
N LEU A 129 6.81 20.00 -16.44
CA LEU A 129 6.44 20.87 -17.56
C LEU A 129 5.22 21.76 -17.26
N GLY A 130 4.59 21.61 -16.09
CA GLY A 130 3.39 22.36 -15.73
C GLY A 130 2.19 22.03 -16.63
N ALA A 131 2.14 20.83 -17.20
CA ALA A 131 1.06 20.41 -18.07
C ALA A 131 -0.26 20.29 -17.25
N PRO A 132 -1.43 20.59 -17.83
CA PRO A 132 -2.69 20.33 -17.17
C PRO A 132 -2.91 18.82 -17.00
N PRO A 133 -3.59 18.37 -15.92
CA PRO A 133 -3.88 16.95 -15.73
C PRO A 133 -4.71 16.42 -16.89
N VAL A 134 -4.24 15.36 -17.53
CA VAL A 134 -5.01 14.64 -18.54
C VAL A 134 -6.08 13.82 -17.80
N ASP A 135 -7.34 14.22 -17.94
CA ASP A 135 -8.49 13.44 -17.47
C ASP A 135 -8.50 12.09 -18.21
N SER A 136 -7.95 11.08 -17.56
CA SER A 136 -7.90 9.70 -18.08
C SER A 136 -9.26 9.04 -17.82
N GLY A 137 -10.32 9.61 -18.39
CA GLY A 137 -11.69 9.11 -18.30
C GLY A 137 -12.03 8.16 -19.44
N HIS A 138 -12.41 6.94 -19.07
CA HIS A 138 -13.04 5.85 -19.83
C HIS A 138 -12.13 4.85 -20.56
N ASP A 139 -12.11 3.63 -20.03
CA ASP A 139 -12.58 2.51 -20.84
C ASP A 139 -13.86 1.90 -20.23
N LYS A 140 -14.80 1.57 -21.12
CA LYS A 140 -16.19 1.20 -20.83
C LYS A 140 -16.30 -0.30 -20.56
N GLY A 141 -16.96 -0.68 -19.47
CA GLY A 141 -17.52 -2.04 -19.33
C GLY A 141 -17.74 -2.48 -17.89
N LEU A 142 -18.74 -1.93 -17.21
CA LEU A 142 -19.29 -2.59 -16.01
C LEU A 142 -20.03 -3.87 -16.43
N PRO A 143 -19.80 -5.01 -15.77
CA PRO A 143 -20.89 -5.85 -15.33
C PRO A 143 -21.21 -5.48 -13.89
N LEU A 144 -22.43 -4.97 -13.71
CA LEU A 144 -23.11 -4.81 -12.43
C LEU A 144 -23.18 -6.18 -11.71
N SER A 145 -22.13 -6.57 -10.99
CA SER A 145 -22.16 -7.73 -10.07
C SER A 145 -21.18 -7.67 -8.89
N VAL A 146 -20.33 -6.64 -8.79
CA VAL A 146 -19.29 -6.56 -7.72
C VAL A 146 -19.81 -5.98 -6.39
N TYR A 147 -21.10 -5.65 -6.29
CA TYR A 147 -21.69 -5.10 -5.06
C TYR A 147 -21.96 -6.13 -3.95
N GLN A 148 -21.49 -7.39 -4.07
CA GLN A 148 -21.70 -8.40 -3.03
C GLN A 148 -20.45 -8.86 -2.26
N ASP A 149 -19.23 -8.50 -2.67
CA ASP A 149 -18.01 -8.98 -1.98
C ASP A 149 -17.49 -8.08 -0.85
N PHE A 150 -18.18 -6.96 -0.58
CA PHE A 150 -17.87 -6.05 0.52
C PHE A 150 -18.85 -6.16 1.71
N SER A 151 -19.76 -7.13 1.67
CA SER A 151 -20.67 -7.46 2.78
C SER A 151 -19.89 -7.97 4.00
N LEU A 152 -20.43 -7.75 5.21
CA LEU A 152 -19.94 -8.32 6.47
C LEU A 152 -19.65 -9.83 6.33
N GLU A 153 -20.51 -10.54 5.58
CA GLU A 153 -20.36 -11.97 5.29
C GLU A 153 -19.08 -12.27 4.50
N GLY A 154 -18.72 -11.44 3.53
CA GLY A 154 -17.48 -11.55 2.76
C GLY A 154 -16.23 -11.34 3.63
N LYS A 155 -16.27 -10.36 4.55
CA LYS A 155 -15.19 -10.14 5.53
C LYS A 155 -15.05 -11.33 6.49
N LEU A 156 -16.16 -11.90 6.96
CA LEU A 156 -16.16 -13.07 7.83
C LEU A 156 -15.67 -14.34 7.11
N GLN A 157 -16.00 -14.49 5.82
CA GLN A 157 -15.56 -15.61 4.99
C GLN A 157 -14.05 -15.59 4.75
N ARG A 158 -13.47 -14.41 4.48
CA ARG A 158 -12.01 -14.24 4.39
C ARG A 158 -11.32 -14.53 5.73
N LEU A 159 -11.85 -14.01 6.84
CA LEU A 159 -11.29 -14.27 8.16
C LEU A 159 -11.25 -15.78 8.48
N LYS A 160 -12.31 -16.51 8.10
CA LYS A 160 -12.39 -17.95 8.25
C LYS A 160 -11.35 -18.68 7.40
N GLN A 161 -11.15 -18.25 6.16
CA GLN A 161 -10.16 -18.84 5.26
C GLN A 161 -8.72 -18.64 5.76
N ILE A 162 -8.40 -17.49 6.36
CA ILE A 162 -7.09 -17.21 6.95
C ILE A 162 -6.81 -18.12 8.15
N ARG A 163 -7.82 -18.36 9.00
CA ARG A 163 -7.72 -19.33 10.10
C ARG A 163 -7.55 -20.76 9.59
N ASP A 164 -8.35 -21.16 8.60
CA ASP A 164 -8.30 -22.52 8.05
C ASP A 164 -6.95 -22.81 7.36
N ASN A 165 -6.26 -21.77 6.88
CA ASN A 165 -4.91 -21.83 6.34
C ASN A 165 -3.80 -21.72 7.41
N GLY A 166 -4.14 -21.61 8.69
CA GLY A 166 -3.19 -21.56 9.80
C GLY A 166 -2.40 -20.26 9.93
N LEU A 167 -2.81 -19.19 9.24
CA LEU A 167 -2.14 -17.89 9.25
C LEU A 167 -2.47 -17.06 10.50
N ILE A 168 -3.53 -17.41 11.22
CA ILE A 168 -3.90 -16.83 12.50
C ILE A 168 -4.31 -17.93 13.48
N THR A 169 -4.11 -17.67 14.76
CA THR A 169 -4.55 -18.56 15.83
C THR A 169 -6.06 -18.44 16.09
N ASP A 170 -6.65 -19.44 16.75
CA ASP A 170 -8.09 -19.43 17.07
C ASP A 170 -8.50 -18.24 17.95
N ASP A 171 -7.61 -17.81 18.85
CA ASP A 171 -7.84 -16.64 19.72
C ASP A 171 -7.83 -15.32 18.92
N GLU A 172 -6.94 -15.19 17.93
CA GLU A 172 -6.89 -14.03 17.03
C GLU A 172 -8.10 -14.01 16.09
N TYR A 173 -8.53 -15.17 15.60
CA TYR A 173 -9.75 -15.30 14.83
C TYR A 173 -10.97 -14.85 15.64
N ALA A 174 -11.10 -15.28 16.90
CA ALA A 174 -12.20 -14.88 17.76
C ALA A 174 -12.21 -13.37 18.04
N THR A 175 -11.05 -12.79 18.30
CA THR A 175 -10.90 -11.35 18.55
C THR A 175 -11.25 -10.52 17.33
N LYS A 176 -10.73 -10.88 16.15
CA LYS A 176 -11.01 -10.18 14.89
C LYS A 176 -12.46 -10.34 14.43
N LYS A 177 -13.04 -11.53 14.63
CA LYS A 177 -14.47 -11.78 14.35
C LYS A 177 -15.37 -10.89 15.19
N LYS A 178 -15.05 -10.73 16.48
CA LYS A 178 -15.81 -9.86 17.39
C LYS A 178 -15.68 -8.39 17.00
N ALA A 179 -14.46 -7.92 16.70
CA ALA A 179 -14.24 -6.54 16.25
C ALA A 179 -15.02 -6.21 14.96
N LEU A 180 -15.11 -7.17 14.02
CA LEU A 180 -15.90 -6.99 12.78
C LEU A 180 -17.42 -6.96 13.01
N LEU A 181 -17.91 -7.57 14.10
CA LEU A 181 -19.33 -7.56 14.47
C LEU A 181 -19.71 -6.33 15.29
N ASP A 182 -18.79 -5.77 16.07
CA ASP A 182 -19.03 -4.55 16.87
C ASP A 182 -18.94 -3.26 16.02
N ASP A 183 -18.29 -3.30 14.85
CA ASP A 183 -18.12 -2.17 13.92
C ASP A 183 -19.32 -1.97 12.97
N PHE A 184 -20.43 -2.70 13.19
CA PHE A 184 -21.65 -2.69 12.37
C PHE A 184 -22.91 -2.46 13.21
#